data_AF-A0A1Y3EUC3-F1
#
_entry.id   AF-A0A1Y3EUC3-F1
#
_cell.length_a   1.000
_cell.length_b   1.000
_cell.length_c   1.000
_cell.angle_alpha   90.00
_cell.angle_beta   90.00
_cell.angle_gamma   90.00
#
_symmetry.space_group_name_H-M   'P 1'
#
loop_
_entity.id
_entity.type
_entity.pdbx_description
1 polymer ?
#
loop_
_entity_poly.entity_id
_entity_poly.type
_entity_poly.pdbx_seq_one_letter_code
_entity_poly.pdbx_strand_id
1 'polypeptide(L)'
;MEEVDPELLFSSFYSEVKAIEKRDSVLNSKEQIHRLTKPGSTYLNLNPYDVLLLPLESTVEEMRKQYRRLSILVHPDKNPDDRESAQKAFDILKKAIEMLEDPEQRARIQLIYEEAKSRTDKLIADKRKAQKKESGGKVTLLEDNPEY
;
A
#
# COMPACT_ATOMS: atom_id res chain seq x y z
N MET A 1 31.98 -28.06 -22.87
CA MET A 1 31.24 -27.64 -21.66
C MET A 1 31.38 -26.15 -21.62
N GLU A 2 30.36 -25.39 -22.03
CA GLU A 2 30.37 -23.93 -21.86
C GLU A 2 30.22 -23.67 -20.37
N GLU A 3 31.28 -23.14 -19.76
CA GLU A 3 31.25 -22.67 -18.38
C GLU A 3 30.29 -21.47 -18.34
N VAL A 4 29.10 -21.68 -17.78
CA VAL A 4 28.14 -20.61 -17.53
C VAL A 4 28.74 -19.74 -16.43
N ASP A 5 29.14 -18.53 -16.80
CA ASP A 5 29.70 -17.54 -15.88
C ASP A 5 28.69 -17.29 -14.73
N PRO A 6 29.05 -17.61 -13.48
CA PRO A 6 28.18 -17.43 -12.32
C PRO A 6 27.69 -15.99 -12.14
N GLU A 7 28.49 -15.01 -12.58
CA GLU A 7 28.18 -13.58 -12.48
C GLU A 7 27.06 -13.19 -13.47
N LEU A 8 27.10 -13.75 -14.69
CA LEU A 8 26.05 -13.56 -15.70
C LEU A 8 24.76 -14.29 -15.31
N LEU A 9 24.87 -15.47 -14.73
CA LEU A 9 23.72 -16.22 -14.21
C LEU A 9 23.05 -15.45 -13.07
N PHE A 10 23.83 -14.89 -12.13
CA PHE A 10 23.30 -14.07 -11.04
C PHE A 10 22.69 -12.76 -11.55
N SER A 11 23.30 -12.08 -12.53
CA SER A 11 22.76 -10.87 -13.15
C SER A 11 21.43 -11.11 -13.87
N SER A 12 21.34 -12.21 -14.62
CA SER A 12 20.10 -12.65 -15.28
C SER A 12 19.02 -12.97 -14.25
N PHE A 13 19.38 -13.74 -13.22
CA PHE A 13 18.48 -14.08 -12.12
C PHE A 13 17.98 -12.84 -11.37
N TYR A 14 18.86 -11.89 -11.03
CA TYR A 14 18.49 -10.66 -10.32
C TYR A 14 17.61 -9.74 -11.17
N SER A 15 17.85 -9.69 -12.48
CA SER A 15 17.02 -8.96 -13.44
C SER A 15 15.64 -9.60 -13.59
N GLU A 16 15.56 -10.93 -13.55
CA GLU A 16 14.32 -11.70 -13.57
C GLU A 16 13.53 -11.51 -12.26
N VAL A 17 14.20 -11.57 -11.11
CA VAL A 17 13.59 -11.29 -9.79
C VAL A 17 13.05 -9.86 -9.73
N LYS A 18 13.81 -8.84 -10.16
CA LYS A 18 13.31 -7.46 -10.25
C LYS A 18 12.15 -7.31 -11.23
N ALA A 19 12.15 -8.06 -12.33
CA ALA A 19 11.05 -8.06 -13.28
C ALA A 19 9.81 -8.78 -12.72
N ILE A 20 9.99 -9.76 -11.82
CA ILE A 20 8.91 -10.40 -11.05
C ILE A 20 8.37 -9.41 -10.00
N GLU A 21 9.22 -8.77 -9.19
CA GLU A 21 8.80 -7.72 -8.24
C GLU A 21 8.04 -6.58 -8.93
N LYS A 22 8.48 -6.16 -10.11
CA LYS A 22 7.81 -5.11 -10.89
C LYS A 22 6.50 -5.59 -11.54
N ARG A 23 6.36 -6.89 -11.82
CA ARG A 23 5.10 -7.50 -12.28
C ARG A 23 4.12 -7.65 -11.12
N ASP A 24 4.59 -8.06 -9.95
CA ASP A 24 3.81 -8.22 -8.72
C ASP A 24 3.44 -6.86 -8.09
N SER A 25 4.16 -5.80 -8.42
CA SER A 25 3.77 -4.40 -8.16
C SER A 25 2.45 -4.00 -8.87
N VAL A 26 1.97 -4.79 -9.83
CA VAL A 26 0.65 -4.63 -10.46
C VAL A 26 -0.26 -5.72 -9.91
N LEU A 27 -0.79 -5.46 -8.72
CA LEU A 27 -1.75 -6.34 -8.05
C LEU A 27 -2.80 -6.89 -9.04
N ASN A 28 -2.92 -8.21 -9.09
CA ASN A 28 -3.88 -8.90 -9.96
C ASN A 28 -5.32 -8.52 -9.57
N SER A 29 -6.29 -8.60 -10.49
CA SER A 29 -7.69 -8.27 -10.22
C SER A 29 -8.24 -8.97 -8.96
N LYS A 30 -7.91 -10.26 -8.77
CA LYS A 30 -8.32 -11.03 -7.59
C LYS A 30 -7.68 -10.53 -6.29
N GLU A 31 -6.43 -10.11 -6.34
CA GLU A 31 -5.70 -9.60 -5.17
C GLU A 31 -6.20 -8.20 -4.77
N GLN A 32 -6.54 -7.34 -5.73
CA GLN A 32 -7.16 -6.04 -5.45
C GLN A 32 -8.49 -6.20 -4.75
N ILE A 33 -9.32 -7.12 -5.26
CA ILE A 33 -10.61 -7.42 -4.65
C ILE A 33 -10.37 -7.95 -3.23
N HIS A 34 -9.51 -8.95 -3.06
CA HIS A 34 -9.22 -9.52 -1.73
C HIS A 34 -8.70 -8.47 -0.74
N ARG A 35 -7.80 -7.58 -1.16
CA ARG A 35 -7.27 -6.50 -0.31
C ARG A 35 -8.39 -5.62 0.25
N LEU A 36 -9.37 -5.29 -0.59
CA LEU A 36 -10.49 -4.42 -0.25
C LEU A 36 -11.61 -5.14 0.50
N THR A 37 -11.81 -6.45 0.26
CA THR A 37 -12.94 -7.21 0.82
C THR A 37 -12.57 -8.17 1.95
N LYS A 38 -11.28 -8.34 2.26
CA LYS A 38 -10.84 -9.23 3.36
C LYS A 38 -11.50 -8.83 4.69
N PRO A 39 -11.84 -9.81 5.56
CA PRO A 39 -12.35 -9.51 6.89
C PRO A 39 -11.35 -8.63 7.66
N GLY A 40 -11.86 -7.53 8.25
CA GLY A 40 -11.03 -6.51 8.90
C GLY A 40 -10.55 -5.37 7.98
N SER A 41 -10.84 -5.42 6.67
CA SER A 41 -10.50 -4.33 5.74
C SER A 41 -11.28 -3.04 6.02
N THR A 42 -12.39 -3.08 6.74
CA THR A 42 -13.23 -1.90 7.06
C THR A 42 -12.43 -0.75 7.68
N TYR A 43 -11.50 -1.05 8.59
CA TYR A 43 -10.67 -0.03 9.23
C TYR A 43 -9.53 0.45 8.33
N LEU A 44 -8.97 -0.43 7.51
CA LEU A 44 -7.93 -0.09 6.53
C LEU A 44 -8.50 0.77 5.39
N ASN A 45 -9.75 0.52 5.01
CA ASN A 45 -10.44 1.25 3.96
C ASN A 45 -10.97 2.62 4.42
N LEU A 46 -10.79 2.97 5.69
CA LEU A 46 -11.20 4.28 6.21
C LEU A 46 -10.35 5.40 5.63
N ASN A 47 -9.10 5.12 5.27
CA ASN A 47 -8.23 6.09 4.60
C ASN A 47 -8.41 6.00 3.07
N PRO A 48 -8.99 7.03 2.42
CA PRO A 48 -9.19 7.02 0.98
C PRO A 48 -7.89 6.97 0.16
N TYR A 49 -6.80 7.53 0.69
CA TYR A 49 -5.50 7.53 0.03
C TYR A 49 -4.90 6.11 -0.04
N ASP A 50 -5.01 5.35 1.05
CA ASP A 50 -4.56 3.95 1.09
C ASP A 50 -5.40 3.06 0.17
N VAL A 51 -6.71 3.31 0.12
CA VAL A 51 -7.62 2.61 -0.81
C VAL A 51 -7.22 2.84 -2.28
N LEU A 52 -6.83 4.05 -2.64
CA LEU A 52 -6.37 4.36 -4.00
C LEU A 52 -4.88 4.02 -4.23
N LEU A 53 -4.14 3.58 -3.21
CA LEU A 53 -2.68 3.38 -3.25
C LEU A 53 -1.95 4.66 -3.70
N LEU A 54 -2.29 5.79 -3.10
CA LEU A 54 -1.73 7.09 -3.43
C LEU A 54 -1.11 7.76 -2.21
N PRO A 55 0.01 8.49 -2.38
CA PRO A 55 0.53 9.35 -1.31
C PRO A 55 -0.43 10.51 -1.03
N LEU A 56 -0.35 11.07 0.19
CA LEU A 56 -1.18 12.20 0.63
C LEU A 56 -1.02 13.45 -0.25
N GLU A 57 0.18 13.64 -0.81
CA GLU A 57 0.56 14.76 -1.69
C GLU A 57 0.05 14.59 -3.14
N SER A 58 -0.71 13.53 -3.42
CA SER A 58 -1.19 13.28 -4.78
C SER A 58 -2.16 14.36 -5.25
N THR A 59 -2.07 14.69 -6.53
CA THR A 59 -2.99 15.63 -7.17
C THR A 59 -4.34 14.97 -7.48
N VAL A 60 -5.39 15.78 -7.65
CA VAL A 60 -6.73 15.28 -8.04
C VAL A 60 -6.70 14.53 -9.37
N GLU A 61 -5.83 14.96 -10.29
CA GLU A 61 -5.66 14.30 -11.59
C GLU A 61 -5.08 12.88 -11.44
N GLU A 62 -4.09 12.71 -10.56
CA GLU A 62 -3.51 11.41 -10.23
C GLU A 62 -4.53 10.51 -9.52
N MET A 63 -5.32 11.06 -8.60
CA MET A 63 -6.42 10.36 -7.93
C MET A 63 -7.42 9.79 -8.94
N ARG A 64 -7.87 10.62 -9.89
CA ARG A 64 -8.80 10.18 -10.95
C ARG A 64 -8.18 9.14 -11.87
N LYS A 65 -6.91 9.31 -12.24
CA LYS A 65 -6.18 8.36 -13.09
C LYS A 65 -6.06 7.00 -12.42
N GLN A 66 -5.73 6.99 -11.13
CA GLN A 66 -5.56 5.77 -10.37
C GLN A 66 -6.90 5.08 -10.08
N TYR A 67 -7.94 5.84 -9.75
CA TYR A 67 -9.31 5.32 -9.64
C TYR A 67 -9.75 4.60 -10.92
N ARG A 68 -9.52 5.19 -12.10
CA ARG A 68 -9.85 4.55 -13.38
C ARG A 68 -9.12 3.22 -13.57
N ARG A 69 -7.83 3.15 -13.25
CA ARG A 69 -7.02 1.92 -13.34
C ARG A 69 -7.57 0.83 -12.42
N LEU A 70 -7.78 1.15 -11.15
CA LEU A 70 -8.28 0.21 -10.15
C LEU A 70 -9.71 -0.25 -10.46
N SER A 71 -10.56 0.67 -10.93
CA SER A 71 -11.94 0.38 -11.33
C SER A 71 -12.03 -0.68 -12.42
N ILE A 72 -11.14 -0.62 -13.41
CA ILE A 72 -11.08 -1.63 -14.48
C ILE A 72 -10.65 -2.99 -13.91
N LEU A 73 -9.71 -3.01 -12.97
CA LEU A 73 -9.23 -4.26 -12.36
C LEU A 73 -10.31 -4.95 -11.52
N VAL A 74 -11.08 -4.19 -10.73
CA VAL A 74 -12.09 -4.74 -9.82
C VAL A 74 -13.50 -4.80 -10.41
N HIS A 75 -13.69 -4.45 -11.69
CA HIS A 75 -15.03 -4.38 -12.29
C HIS A 75 -15.73 -5.77 -12.27
N PRO A 76 -17.02 -5.87 -11.88
CA PRO A 76 -17.74 -7.15 -11.78
C PRO A 76 -17.90 -7.87 -13.13
N ASP A 77 -17.84 -7.14 -14.24
CA ASP A 77 -17.87 -7.73 -15.59
C ASP A 77 -16.59 -8.53 -15.91
N LYS A 78 -15.43 -8.01 -15.48
CA LYS A 78 -14.13 -8.66 -15.69
C LYS A 78 -13.84 -9.77 -14.66
N ASN A 79 -14.62 -9.81 -13.58
CA ASN A 79 -14.49 -10.77 -12.50
C ASN A 79 -15.81 -11.56 -12.32
N PRO A 80 -16.22 -12.38 -13.30
CA PRO A 80 -17.48 -13.10 -13.26
C PRO A 80 -17.54 -14.15 -12.14
N ASP A 81 -16.40 -14.71 -11.73
CA ASP A 81 -16.31 -15.73 -10.68
C ASP A 81 -16.60 -15.17 -9.27
N ASP A 82 -16.36 -13.87 -9.04
CA ASP A 82 -16.45 -13.23 -7.72
C ASP A 82 -17.12 -11.86 -7.81
N ARG A 83 -18.29 -11.84 -8.46
CA ARG A 83 -19.05 -10.61 -8.76
C ARG A 83 -19.42 -9.81 -7.51
N GLU A 84 -19.79 -10.48 -6.43
CA GLU A 84 -20.18 -9.81 -5.20
C GLU A 84 -19.01 -9.07 -4.56
N SER A 85 -17.85 -9.72 -4.43
CA SER A 85 -16.66 -9.08 -3.85
C SER A 85 -16.12 -8.01 -4.78
N ALA A 86 -16.15 -8.24 -6.10
CA ALA A 86 -15.81 -7.25 -7.11
C ALA A 86 -16.67 -5.98 -6.98
N GLN A 87 -17.98 -6.13 -6.82
CA GLN A 87 -18.89 -4.99 -6.62
C GLN A 87 -18.57 -4.24 -5.33
N LYS A 88 -18.35 -4.96 -4.21
CA LYS A 88 -17.97 -4.33 -2.93
C LYS A 88 -16.66 -3.56 -3.05
N ALA A 89 -15.65 -4.15 -3.68
CA ALA A 89 -14.37 -3.50 -3.94
C ALA A 89 -14.53 -2.24 -4.79
N PHE A 90 -15.36 -2.31 -5.83
CA PHE A 90 -15.68 -1.16 -6.68
C PHE A 90 -16.37 -0.04 -5.89
N ASP A 91 -17.35 -0.37 -5.04
CA ASP A 91 -18.05 0.59 -4.20
C ASP A 91 -17.11 1.27 -3.19
N ILE A 92 -16.13 0.55 -2.65
CA ILE A 92 -15.09 1.11 -1.77
C ILE A 92 -14.21 2.10 -2.53
N LEU A 93 -13.74 1.74 -3.74
CA LEU A 93 -12.97 2.67 -4.58
C LEU A 93 -13.77 3.93 -4.92
N LYS A 94 -15.06 3.77 -5.23
CA LYS A 94 -15.96 4.89 -5.56
C LYS A 94 -16.13 5.84 -4.38
N LYS A 95 -16.36 5.31 -3.17
CA LYS A 95 -16.45 6.13 -1.95
C LYS A 95 -15.15 6.87 -1.66
N ALA A 96 -14.00 6.22 -1.86
CA ALA A 96 -12.70 6.84 -1.63
C ALA A 96 -12.47 8.04 -2.56
N ILE A 97 -12.75 7.91 -3.86
CA ILE A 97 -12.59 9.04 -4.79
C ILE A 97 -13.59 10.16 -4.53
N GLU A 98 -14.84 9.84 -4.16
CA GLU A 98 -15.86 10.83 -3.82
C GLU A 98 -15.43 11.70 -2.62
N MET A 99 -14.84 11.09 -1.58
CA MET A 99 -14.30 11.82 -0.44
C MET A 99 -13.09 12.70 -0.78
N LEU A 100 -12.28 12.30 -1.77
CA LEU A 100 -11.08 13.04 -2.16
C LEU A 100 -11.35 14.13 -3.21
N GLU A 101 -12.43 14.00 -3.98
CA GLU A 101 -12.88 15.03 -4.91
C GLU A 101 -13.48 16.24 -4.20
N ASP A 102 -14.10 16.04 -3.03
CA ASP A 102 -14.57 17.14 -2.19
C ASP A 102 -13.37 17.82 -1.49
N PRO A 103 -13.08 19.09 -1.80
CA PRO A 103 -11.95 19.80 -1.21
C PRO A 103 -12.07 19.96 0.31
N GLU A 104 -13.28 20.04 0.87
CA GLU A 104 -13.48 20.19 2.30
C GLU A 104 -13.19 18.88 3.04
N GLN A 105 -13.70 17.75 2.53
CA GLN A 105 -13.42 16.42 3.06
C GLN A 105 -11.94 16.08 2.94
N ARG A 106 -11.32 16.37 1.79
CA ARG A 106 -9.91 16.14 1.57
C ARG A 106 -9.04 16.90 2.58
N ALA A 107 -9.33 18.17 2.83
CA ALA A 107 -8.61 18.97 3.81
C ALA A 107 -8.75 18.41 5.24
N ARG A 108 -9.96 17.96 5.61
CA ARG A 108 -10.19 17.30 6.92
C ARG A 108 -9.39 16.00 7.05
N ILE A 109 -9.35 15.17 6.01
CA ILE A 109 -8.58 13.92 6.01
C ILE A 109 -7.08 14.21 6.16
N GLN A 110 -6.56 15.20 5.42
CA GLN A 110 -5.15 15.61 5.52
C GLN A 110 -4.80 16.06 6.95
N LEU A 111 -5.64 16.90 7.56
CA LEU A 111 -5.44 17.36 8.93
C LEU A 111 -5.40 16.21 9.94
N ILE A 112 -6.36 15.29 9.86
CA ILE A 112 -6.42 14.11 10.74
C ILE A 112 -5.16 13.25 10.57
N TYR A 113 -4.72 13.06 9.32
CA TYR A 113 -3.54 12.27 9.00
C TYR A 113 -2.27 12.91 9.58
N GLU A 114 -2.08 14.21 9.39
CA GLU A 114 -0.95 14.95 9.95
C GLU A 114 -0.91 14.87 11.48
N GLU A 115 -2.07 15.03 12.14
CA GLU A 115 -2.19 14.92 13.58
C GLU A 115 -1.84 13.50 14.07
N ALA A 116 -2.38 12.48 13.41
CA ALA A 116 -2.10 11.08 13.72
C ALA A 116 -0.61 10.76 13.55
N LYS A 117 0.01 11.22 12.46
CA LYS A 117 1.44 11.05 12.20
C LYS A 117 2.29 11.72 13.28
N SER A 118 1.99 12.98 13.60
CA SER A 118 2.69 13.73 14.65
C SER A 118 2.63 13.04 16.03
N ARG A 119 1.47 12.48 16.38
CA ARG A 119 1.30 11.73 17.64
C ARG A 119 2.12 10.44 17.65
N THR A 120 2.05 9.67 16.56
CA THR A 120 2.79 8.41 16.43
C THR A 120 4.31 8.65 16.46
N ASP A 121 4.79 9.66 15.75
CA ASP A 121 6.21 10.03 15.72
C ASP A 121 6.74 10.40 17.12
N LYS A 122 5.94 11.16 17.91
CA LYS A 122 6.27 11.49 19.31
C LYS A 122 6.37 10.25 20.19
N LEU A 123 5.37 9.36 20.10
CA LEU A 123 5.36 8.11 20.88
C LEU A 123 6.54 7.20 20.53
N ILE A 124 6.89 7.10 19.25
CA ILE A 124 8.06 6.33 18.79
C ILE A 124 9.35 6.96 19.32
N ALA A 125 9.49 8.29 19.27
CA ALA A 125 10.66 8.98 19.80
C ALA A 125 10.82 8.76 21.31
N ASP A 126 9.73 8.80 22.07
CA ASP A 126 9.73 8.58 23.51
C ASP A 126 10.06 7.12 23.85
N LYS A 127 9.49 6.14 23.13
CA LYS A 127 9.85 4.72 23.24
C LYS A 127 11.33 4.47 22.93
N ARG A 128 11.85 5.06 21.85
CA ARG A 128 13.28 4.94 21.47
C ARG A 128 14.20 5.54 22.55
N LYS A 129 13.81 6.65 23.17
CA LYS A 129 14.55 7.25 24.29
C LYS A 129 14.49 6.39 25.55
N ALA A 130 13.34 5.81 25.88
CA ALA A 130 13.19 4.90 27.02
C ALA A 130 14.03 3.63 26.83
N GLN A 131 13.96 2.99 25.66
CA GLN A 131 14.77 1.83 25.33
C GLN A 131 16.27 2.14 25.37
N LYS A 132 16.73 3.30 24.89
CA LYS A 132 18.15 3.71 25.00
C LYS A 132 18.61 3.88 26.45
N LYS A 133 17.72 4.29 27.36
CA LYS A 133 18.02 4.41 28.80
C LYS A 133 18.04 3.05 29.50
N GLU A 134 17.18 2.12 29.11
CA GLU A 134 17.11 0.77 29.68
C GLU A 134 18.22 -0.17 29.14
N SER A 135 18.70 0.02 27.92
CA SER A 135 19.63 -0.89 27.23
C SER A 135 21.12 -0.55 27.36
N GLY A 136 21.51 0.49 28.12
CA GLY A 136 22.91 0.73 28.48
C GLY A 136 23.91 0.80 27.32
N GLY A 137 23.49 1.26 26.13
CA GLY A 137 24.38 1.61 25.02
C GLY A 137 24.59 0.58 23.90
N LYS A 138 23.92 -0.58 23.88
CA LYS A 138 23.95 -1.47 22.71
C LYS A 138 22.57 -2.01 22.38
N VAL A 139 21.87 -1.31 21.48
CA VAL A 139 20.59 -1.77 20.91
C VAL A 139 20.86 -2.29 19.50
N THR A 140 20.87 -3.59 19.30
CA THR A 140 20.55 -4.20 18.00
C THR A 140 19.02 -4.28 17.93
N LEU A 141 18.40 -3.34 17.21
CA LEU A 141 16.96 -3.39 16.93
C LEU A 141 16.70 -4.56 15.96
N LEU A 142 15.89 -5.53 16.37
CA LEU A 142 15.54 -6.73 15.59
C LEU A 142 14.69 -6.42 14.33
N GLU A 143 14.21 -5.18 14.16
CA GLU A 143 13.39 -4.75 13.02
C GLU A 143 14.19 -4.27 11.80
N ASP A 144 15.54 -4.26 11.85
CA ASP A 144 16.42 -3.95 10.71
C ASP A 144 17.10 -5.21 10.13
N ASN A 145 16.56 -6.41 10.37
CA ASN A 145 17.03 -7.62 9.69
C ASN A 145 16.33 -7.76 8.33
N PRO A 146 17.05 -7.66 7.19
CA PRO A 146 16.48 -7.81 5.85
C PRO A 146 16.16 -9.27 5.47
N GLU A 147 16.15 -10.20 6.43
CA GLU A 147 15.94 -11.64 6.21
C GLU A 147 14.70 -12.20 6.96
N TYR A 148 13.57 -11.50 6.88
CA TYR A 148 12.25 -12.11 7.11
C TYR A 148 11.19 -11.51 6.19
#